data_AF-A0A5E4HR90-F1
#
_entry.id   AF-A0A5E4HR90-F1
#
_cell.length_a   1.000
_cell.length_b   1.000
_cell.length_c   1.000
_cell.angle_alpha   90.00
_cell.angle_beta   90.00
_cell.angle_gamma   90.00
#
_symmetry.space_group_name_H-M   'P 1'
#
loop_
_entity.id
_entity.type
_entity.pdbx_description
1 polymer ?
#
loop_
_entity_poly.entity_id
_entity_poly.type
_entity_poly.pdbx_seq_one_letter_code
_entity_poly.pdbx_strand_id
1 'polypeptide(L)'
;MEELIKELKIRDLRVGALKYHKHGDFEIDIEGKDTWKYALAGADTVAISSSVKFALIKNENITTDIDEICENFFCDTDVVLADGFTQSDKPRIIVVEREEDAIIFERECRVIAVTDEKIKDMDIILEKVLEFLNMSGSK
;
A
#
# COMPACT_ATOMS: atom_id res chain seq x y z
N MET A 1 4.73 2.12 8.47
CA MET A 1 4.14 2.68 7.24
C MET A 1 4.26 4.20 7.20
N GLU A 2 3.60 4.93 8.10
CA GLU A 2 3.57 6.41 8.07
C GLU A 2 4.95 7.08 8.01
N GLU A 3 5.91 6.57 8.78
CA GLU A 3 7.27 7.11 8.82
C GLU A 3 8.04 6.91 7.51
N LEU A 4 7.93 5.73 6.88
CA LEU A 4 8.49 5.49 5.55
C LEU A 4 7.88 6.43 4.51
N ILE A 5 6.56 6.66 4.57
CA ILE A 5 5.91 7.62 3.67
C ILE A 5 6.50 9.01 3.86
N LYS A 6 6.63 9.48 5.11
CA LYS A 6 7.22 10.80 5.41
C LYS A 6 8.64 10.92 4.87
N GLU A 7 9.48 9.92 5.11
CA GLU A 7 10.88 9.91 4.66
C GLU A 7 11.03 9.89 3.14
N LEU A 8 10.21 9.11 2.44
CA LEU A 8 10.20 9.08 0.97
C LEU A 8 9.67 10.40 0.39
N LYS A 9 8.67 11.02 1.03
CA LYS A 9 8.17 12.35 0.64
C LYS A 9 9.21 13.46 0.82
N ILE A 10 10.03 13.41 1.88
CA ILE A 10 11.15 14.35 2.08
C ILE A 10 12.16 14.28 0.92
N ARG A 11 12.27 13.12 0.28
CA ARG A 11 13.15 12.87 -0.88
C ARG A 11 12.47 13.16 -2.22
N ASP A 12 11.36 13.89 -2.21
CA ASP A 12 10.60 14.33 -3.40
C ASP A 12 10.03 13.20 -4.26
N LEU A 13 9.86 12.00 -3.70
CA LEU A 13 9.17 10.91 -4.40
C LEU A 13 7.64 11.09 -4.32
N ARG A 14 6.93 10.74 -5.38
CA ARG A 14 5.46 10.56 -5.36
C ARG A 14 5.16 9.18 -4.80
N VAL A 15 4.55 9.13 -3.62
CA VAL A 15 4.37 7.90 -2.85
C VAL A 15 2.91 7.48 -2.87
N GLY A 16 2.64 6.30 -3.40
CA GLY A 16 1.37 5.59 -3.24
C GLY A 16 1.35 4.79 -1.93
N ALA A 17 0.18 4.71 -1.29
CA ALA A 17 -0.05 3.85 -0.13
C ALA A 17 -1.27 2.97 -0.41
N LEU A 18 -1.08 1.66 -0.34
CA LEU A 18 -2.11 0.66 -0.61
C LEU A 18 -2.26 -0.24 0.62
N LYS A 19 -3.50 -0.53 1.02
CA LYS A 19 -3.76 -1.43 2.16
C LYS A 19 -4.73 -2.52 1.75
N TYR A 20 -4.40 -3.76 2.08
CA TYR A 20 -5.30 -4.89 1.89
C TYR A 20 -6.08 -5.18 3.18
N HIS A 21 -7.41 -5.13 3.10
CA HIS A 21 -8.29 -5.56 4.20
C HIS A 21 -8.90 -6.92 3.87
N LYS A 22 -8.37 -7.99 4.47
CA LYS A 22 -8.69 -9.39 4.15
C LYS A 22 -10.19 -9.73 4.29
N HIS A 23 -10.90 -9.06 5.19
CA HIS A 23 -12.30 -9.36 5.47
C HIS A 23 -13.28 -8.65 4.53
N GLY A 24 -12.83 -7.63 3.79
CA GLY A 24 -13.63 -6.92 2.79
C GLY A 24 -14.79 -6.08 3.36
N ASP A 25 -14.93 -5.99 4.68
CA ASP A 25 -16.03 -5.33 5.39
C ASP A 25 -15.67 -3.92 5.87
N PHE A 26 -14.72 -3.26 5.20
CA PHE A 26 -14.33 -1.90 5.53
C PHE A 26 -15.29 -0.91 4.90
N GLU A 27 -15.70 0.11 5.68
CA GLU A 27 -16.47 1.24 5.18
C GLU A 27 -15.61 2.50 5.24
N ILE A 28 -15.53 3.21 4.12
CA ILE A 28 -14.74 4.45 3.99
C ILE A 28 -15.62 5.66 3.67
N ASP A 29 -16.85 5.44 3.22
CA ASP A 29 -17.80 6.51 2.95
C ASP A 29 -18.56 6.91 4.21
N ILE A 30 -19.24 8.05 4.15
CA ILE A 30 -20.00 8.59 5.26
C ILE A 30 -21.48 8.32 5.04
N GLU A 31 -22.08 7.54 5.94
CA GLU A 31 -23.50 7.20 5.90
C GLU A 31 -24.39 8.45 5.74
N GLY A 32 -25.37 8.35 4.84
CA GLY A 32 -26.34 9.42 4.57
C GLY A 32 -25.84 10.58 3.70
N LYS A 33 -24.55 10.61 3.31
CA LYS A 33 -24.03 11.53 2.29
C LYS A 33 -24.38 11.07 0.88
N ASP A 34 -24.16 11.95 -0.09
CA ASP A 34 -24.56 11.72 -1.47
C ASP A 34 -23.82 10.54 -2.10
N THR A 35 -22.50 10.45 -1.91
CA THR A 35 -21.67 9.31 -2.36
C THR A 35 -22.18 7.97 -1.80
N TRP A 36 -22.52 7.93 -0.52
CA TRP A 36 -23.05 6.74 0.13
C TRP A 36 -24.43 6.36 -0.43
N LYS A 37 -25.30 7.35 -0.65
CA LYS A 37 -26.61 7.11 -1.29
C LYS A 37 -26.47 6.64 -2.73
N TYR A 38 -25.47 7.12 -3.47
CA TYR A 38 -25.21 6.67 -4.85
C TYR A 38 -24.77 5.20 -4.86
N ALA A 39 -23.88 4.80 -3.95
CA ALA A 39 -23.48 3.41 -3.78
C ALA A 39 -24.69 2.53 -3.42
N LEU A 40 -25.49 2.93 -2.43
CA LEU A 40 -26.70 2.21 -2.02
C LEU A 40 -27.76 2.11 -3.13
N ALA A 41 -27.82 3.10 -4.01
CA ALA A 41 -28.71 3.09 -5.17
C ALA A 41 -28.25 2.12 -6.29
N GLY A 42 -27.08 1.49 -6.14
CA GLY A 42 -26.56 0.49 -7.08
C GLY A 42 -25.53 1.02 -8.07
N ALA A 43 -24.85 2.13 -7.78
CA ALA A 43 -23.74 2.57 -8.61
C ALA A 43 -22.52 1.65 -8.44
N ASP A 44 -22.05 1.04 -9.54
CA ASP A 44 -20.85 0.19 -9.55
C ASP A 44 -19.57 0.99 -9.25
N THR A 45 -19.56 2.26 -9.64
CA THR A 45 -18.46 3.21 -9.43
C THR A 45 -19.01 4.54 -8.97
N VAL A 46 -18.52 5.02 -7.83
CA VAL A 46 -18.87 6.32 -7.23
C VAL A 46 -17.60 7.15 -7.12
N ALA A 47 -17.66 8.42 -7.51
CA ALA A 47 -16.54 9.34 -7.38
C ALA A 47 -16.98 10.69 -6.82
N ILE A 48 -16.10 11.32 -6.03
CA ILE A 48 -16.22 12.70 -5.58
C ILE A 48 -14.91 13.43 -5.87
N SER A 49 -15.01 14.65 -6.38
CA SER A 49 -13.85 15.45 -6.77
C SER A 49 -13.94 16.87 -6.23
N SER A 50 -12.78 17.48 -6.04
CA SER A 50 -12.59 18.88 -5.69
C SER A 50 -11.22 19.34 -6.22
N SER A 51 -10.88 20.61 -6.05
CA SER A 51 -9.57 21.15 -6.42
C SER A 51 -8.40 20.58 -5.62
N VAL A 52 -8.66 19.92 -4.47
CA VAL A 52 -7.62 19.47 -3.54
C VAL A 52 -7.69 17.99 -3.20
N LYS A 53 -8.80 17.32 -3.54
CA LYS A 53 -9.02 15.91 -3.17
C LYS A 53 -9.96 15.23 -4.15
N PHE A 54 -9.64 13.98 -4.45
CA PHE A 54 -10.47 13.04 -5.20
C PHE A 54 -10.62 11.75 -4.40
N ALA A 55 -11.79 11.12 -4.49
CA ALA A 55 -12.01 9.77 -3.99
C ALA A 55 -12.85 8.96 -4.98
N LEU A 56 -12.50 7.68 -5.12
CA LEU A 56 -13.15 6.72 -6.01
C LEU A 56 -13.50 5.48 -5.20
N ILE A 57 -14.76 5.06 -5.27
CA ILE A 57 -15.28 3.85 -4.63
C ILE A 57 -15.77 2.93 -5.76
N LYS A 58 -15.35 1.67 -5.71
CA LYS A 58 -15.77 0.61 -6.63
C LYS A 58 -16.36 -0.51 -5.79
N ASN A 59 -17.57 -0.96 -6.12
CA ASN A 59 -18.32 -1.91 -5.29
C ASN A 59 -18.22 -3.37 -5.76
N GLU A 60 -17.83 -3.62 -7.02
CA GLU A 60 -17.77 -4.96 -7.60
C GLU A 60 -16.51 -5.18 -8.45
N ASN A 61 -16.13 -6.46 -8.62
CA ASN A 61 -15.09 -6.93 -9.54
C ASN A 61 -13.71 -6.29 -9.37
N ILE A 62 -13.27 -6.06 -8.12
CA ILE A 62 -11.92 -5.55 -7.86
C ILE A 62 -10.93 -6.70 -7.73
N THR A 63 -9.88 -6.63 -8.55
CA THR A 63 -8.70 -7.49 -8.46
C THR A 63 -7.98 -7.35 -7.12
N THR A 64 -7.37 -8.43 -6.65
CA THR A 64 -6.44 -8.40 -5.51
C THR A 64 -4.98 -8.43 -5.96
N ASP A 65 -4.75 -8.41 -7.28
CA ASP A 65 -3.42 -8.33 -7.87
C ASP A 65 -2.84 -6.91 -7.70
N ILE A 66 -1.66 -6.82 -7.09
CA ILE A 66 -0.98 -5.54 -6.87
C ILE A 66 -0.63 -4.87 -8.18
N ASP A 67 -0.19 -5.61 -9.21
CA ASP A 67 0.25 -5.01 -10.46
C ASP A 67 -0.93 -4.33 -11.15
N GLU A 68 -2.06 -5.03 -11.25
CA GLU A 68 -3.28 -4.49 -11.85
C GLU A 68 -3.82 -3.28 -11.06
N ILE A 69 -3.75 -3.30 -9.72
CA ILE A 69 -4.12 -2.13 -8.90
C ILE A 69 -3.18 -0.95 -9.20
N CYS A 70 -1.87 -1.19 -9.26
CA CYS A 70 -0.89 -0.13 -9.48
C CYS A 70 -1.02 0.50 -10.87
N GLU A 71 -1.19 -0.32 -11.90
CA GLU A 71 -1.37 0.13 -13.29
C GLU A 71 -2.63 1.01 -13.43
N ASN A 72 -3.72 0.63 -12.77
CA ASN A 72 -5.00 1.33 -12.91
C ASN A 72 -5.13 2.57 -12.02
N PHE A 73 -4.50 2.59 -10.83
CA PHE A 73 -4.80 3.59 -9.79
C PHE A 73 -3.59 4.32 -9.21
N PHE A 74 -2.36 3.90 -9.51
CA PHE A 74 -1.13 4.49 -8.95
C PHE A 74 -0.11 4.90 -10.03
N CYS A 75 -0.57 5.09 -11.27
CA CYS A 75 0.29 5.40 -12.42
C CYS A 75 1.04 6.74 -12.31
N ASP A 76 0.62 7.62 -11.41
CA ASP A 76 1.24 8.91 -11.12
C ASP A 76 2.20 8.88 -9.92
N THR A 77 2.51 7.70 -9.38
CA THR A 77 3.45 7.51 -8.27
C THR A 77 4.78 6.92 -8.74
N ASP A 78 5.86 7.23 -8.02
CA ASP A 78 7.19 6.69 -8.26
C ASP A 78 7.41 5.39 -7.46
N VAL A 79 6.73 5.25 -6.32
CA VAL A 79 6.78 4.07 -5.45
C VAL A 79 5.44 3.85 -4.77
N VAL A 80 5.00 2.61 -4.68
CA VAL A 80 3.81 2.20 -3.91
C VAL A 80 4.26 1.37 -2.71
N LEU A 81 3.88 1.81 -1.51
CA LEU A 81 4.01 1.03 -0.28
C LEU A 81 2.70 0.29 -0.01
N ALA A 82 2.75 -1.04 -0.04
CA ALA A 82 1.60 -1.90 0.23
C ALA A 82 1.67 -2.50 1.65
N ASP A 83 0.59 -2.34 2.42
CA ASP A 83 0.36 -3.01 3.71
C ASP A 83 -0.56 -4.22 3.50
N GLY A 84 -0.07 -5.42 3.86
CA GLY A 84 -0.74 -6.69 3.61
C GLY A 84 -0.23 -7.39 2.35
N PHE A 85 -1.15 -7.94 1.54
CA PHE A 85 -0.83 -8.69 0.31
C PHE A 85 0.27 -9.75 0.46
N THR A 86 0.23 -10.55 1.53
CA THR A 86 1.25 -11.57 1.83
C THR A 86 1.40 -12.66 0.76
N GLN A 87 0.43 -12.76 -0.14
CA GLN A 87 0.39 -13.67 -1.29
C GLN A 87 1.06 -13.10 -2.56
N SER A 88 1.36 -11.80 -2.62
CA SER A 88 2.01 -11.18 -3.78
C SER A 88 3.47 -11.62 -3.90
N ASP A 89 4.05 -11.47 -5.09
CA ASP A 89 5.46 -11.75 -5.38
C ASP A 89 6.38 -10.51 -5.16
N LYS A 90 5.81 -9.42 -4.66
CA LYS A 90 6.52 -8.14 -4.54
C LYS A 90 7.58 -8.15 -3.44
N PRO A 91 8.65 -7.35 -3.62
CA PRO A 91 9.63 -7.11 -2.57
C PRO A 91 8.94 -6.62 -1.29
N ARG A 92 9.37 -7.14 -0.14
CA ARG A 92 8.66 -6.92 1.14
C ARG A 92 9.59 -6.51 2.27
N ILE A 93 9.03 -5.72 3.18
CA ILE A 93 9.57 -5.45 4.50
C ILE A 93 8.77 -6.33 5.46
N ILE A 94 9.46 -7.23 6.17
CA ILE A 94 8.84 -8.16 7.11
C ILE A 94 8.93 -7.55 8.50
N VAL A 95 7.78 -7.37 9.14
CA VAL A 95 7.66 -6.89 10.52
C VAL A 95 7.07 -8.04 11.32
N VAL A 96 7.82 -8.57 12.28
CA VAL A 96 7.45 -9.74 13.10
C VAL A 96 7.78 -9.51 14.57
N GLU A 97 7.11 -10.18 15.49
CA GLU A 97 7.47 -10.09 16.92
C GLU A 97 8.77 -10.82 17.26
N ARG A 98 9.10 -11.87 16.50
CA ARG A 98 10.33 -12.65 16.65
C ARG A 98 10.92 -12.88 15.27
N GLU A 99 12.22 -12.68 15.14
CA GLU A 99 12.94 -12.80 13.85
C GLU A 99 12.74 -14.18 13.21
N GLU A 100 12.64 -15.24 14.02
CA GLU A 100 12.38 -16.62 13.58
C GLU A 100 11.05 -16.76 12.82
N ASP A 101 10.05 -15.93 13.12
CA ASP A 101 8.74 -15.95 12.48
C ASP A 101 8.79 -15.34 11.06
N ALA A 102 9.88 -14.62 10.71
CA ALA A 102 10.04 -14.00 9.40
C ALA A 102 9.97 -15.02 8.25
N ILE A 103 10.45 -16.25 8.49
CA ILE A 103 10.49 -17.33 7.49
C ILE A 103 9.10 -17.65 6.89
N ILE A 104 8.03 -17.43 7.65
CA ILE A 104 6.63 -17.64 7.22
C ILE A 104 6.27 -16.69 6.08
N PHE A 105 6.91 -15.52 6.03
CA PHE A 105 6.60 -14.43 5.12
C PHE A 105 7.61 -14.28 3.98
N GLU A 106 8.70 -15.03 3.95
CA GLU A 106 9.72 -14.90 2.88
C GLU A 106 9.17 -15.38 1.53
N ARG A 107 8.41 -16.49 1.50
CA ARG A 107 7.63 -17.02 0.34
C ARG A 107 8.22 -16.71 -1.05
N GLU A 108 9.49 -17.04 -1.26
CA GLU A 108 10.23 -16.83 -2.53
C GLU A 108 10.27 -15.37 -3.04
N CYS A 109 9.87 -14.41 -2.21
CA CYS A 109 9.91 -12.99 -2.51
C CYS A 109 11.24 -12.38 -2.02
N ARG A 110 11.69 -11.31 -2.67
CA ARG A 110 12.84 -10.55 -2.18
C ARG A 110 12.49 -9.88 -0.85
N VAL A 111 13.17 -10.28 0.22
CA VAL A 111 13.08 -9.59 1.51
C VAL A 111 14.03 -8.39 1.50
N ILE A 112 13.47 -7.19 1.64
CA ILE A 112 14.26 -5.94 1.72
C ILE A 112 14.78 -5.76 3.14
N ALA A 113 13.93 -5.97 4.15
CA ALA A 113 14.28 -5.83 5.56
C ALA A 113 13.40 -6.75 6.42
N VAL A 114 13.94 -7.17 7.57
CA VAL A 114 13.22 -7.83 8.66
C VAL A 114 13.40 -6.96 9.90
N THR A 115 12.33 -6.71 10.65
CA THR A 115 12.38 -5.93 11.89
C THR A 115 11.49 -6.53 12.96
N ASP A 116 11.89 -6.36 14.22
CA ASP A 116 11.08 -6.66 15.40
C ASP A 116 10.03 -5.54 15.59
N GLU A 117 8.80 -5.87 15.96
CA GLU A 117 7.78 -4.88 16.33
C GLU A 117 8.20 -3.98 17.51
N LYS A 118 8.98 -4.52 18.45
CA LYS A 118 9.45 -3.84 19.66
C LYS A 118 10.66 -2.97 19.41
N ILE A 119 11.50 -3.35 18.45
CA ILE A 119 12.71 -2.61 18.06
C ILE A 119 12.57 -2.25 16.58
N LYS A 120 11.91 -1.12 16.34
CA LYS A 120 11.83 -0.52 15.00
C LYS A 120 13.06 0.35 14.81
N ASP A 121 14.15 -0.23 14.33
CA ASP A 121 15.27 0.55 13.83
C ASP A 121 14.92 1.10 12.45
N MET A 122 14.20 2.22 12.46
CA MET A 122 13.66 2.84 11.26
C MET A 122 14.75 3.34 10.32
N ASP A 123 15.91 3.72 10.86
CA ASP A 123 17.06 4.16 10.07
C ASP A 123 17.61 3.00 9.22
N ILE A 124 17.77 1.81 9.81
CA ILE A 124 18.21 0.60 9.09
C ILE A 124 17.20 0.19 8.02
N ILE A 125 15.90 0.22 8.33
CA ILE A 125 14.85 -0.11 7.36
C ILE A 125 14.88 0.88 6.19
N LEU A 126 14.98 2.17 6.50
CA LEU A 126 15.03 3.22 5.50
C LEU A 126 16.26 3.07 4.60
N GLU A 127 17.44 2.80 5.16
CA GLU A 127 18.67 2.57 4.40
C GLU A 127 18.47 1.43 3.37
N LYS A 128 17.99 0.27 3.83
CA LYS A 128 17.74 -0.89 2.95
C LYS A 128 16.71 -0.61 1.86
N VAL A 129 15.65 0.14 2.19
CA VAL A 129 14.63 0.56 1.21
C VAL A 129 15.25 1.48 0.16
N LEU A 130 16.06 2.45 0.57
CA LEU A 130 16.71 3.38 -0.35
C LEU A 130 17.74 2.68 -1.25
N GLU A 131 18.54 1.76 -0.70
CA GLU A 131 19.44 0.92 -1.49
C GLU A 131 18.66 0.13 -2.55
N PHE A 132 17.55 -0.50 -2.17
CA PHE A 132 16.70 -1.23 -3.09
C PHE A 132 16.15 -0.34 -4.20
N LEU A 133 15.65 0.85 -3.87
CA LEU A 133 15.13 1.80 -4.86
C LEU A 133 16.22 2.28 -5.82
N ASN A 134 17.42 2.59 -5.33
CA ASN A 134 18.54 3.03 -6.16
C ASN A 134 19.03 1.94 -7.14
N MET A 135 19.04 0.67 -6.71
CA MET A 135 19.35 -0.46 -7.60
C MET A 135 18.28 -0.66 -8.68
N SER A 136 17.03 -0.32 -8.38
CA SER A 136 15.88 -0.55 -9.26
C SER A 136 15.65 0.61 -10.24
N GLY A 137 16.09 1.82 -9.89
CA GLY A 137 16.01 3.03 -10.72
C GLY A 137 17.13 3.18 -11.77
N SER A 138 18.11 2.28 -11.81
CA SER A 138 19.12 2.23 -12.89
C SER A 138 18.59 1.47 -14.11
N LYS A 139 17.59 2.05 -14.78
CA LYS A 139 17.15 1.66 -16.13
C LYS A 139 17.19 2.86 -17.05
#